data_AF-A0A847HLV8-F1
#
_entry.id   AF-A0A847HLV8-F1
#
_cell.length_a   1.000
_cell.length_b   1.000
_cell.length_c   1.000
_cell.angle_alpha   90.00
_cell.angle_beta   90.00
_cell.angle_gamma   90.00
#
_symmetry.space_group_name_H-M   'P 1'
#
loop_
_entity.id
_entity.type
_entity.pdbx_description
1 polymer ?
#
loop_
_entity_poly.entity_id
_entity_poly.type
_entity_poly.pdbx_seq_one_letter_code
_entity_poly.pdbx_strand_id
1 'polypeptide(L)'
;MSLRINQNVLAVATYGSVANTASRLEKSIQKLSSGMRINGASDDAAGLAISEKMRRQIRGLSRAVLNAQDGISMLQTAEGALGESHSILQ
;
A
#
# COMPACT_ATOMS: atom_id res chain seq x y z
N MET A 1 -27.77 -42.96 -12.77
CA MET A 1 -26.48 -42.79 -12.06
C MET A 1 -26.03 -44.14 -11.54
N SER A 2 -25.08 -44.81 -12.20
CA SER A 2 -24.61 -46.12 -11.77
C SER A 2 -23.70 -45.98 -10.55
N LEU A 3 -23.97 -46.71 -9.46
CA LEU A 3 -23.04 -46.87 -8.35
C LEU A 3 -21.77 -47.57 -8.87
N ARG A 4 -20.68 -46.83 -9.02
CA ARG A 4 -19.35 -47.41 -9.30
C ARG A 4 -18.63 -47.58 -7.97
N ILE A 5 -18.36 -48.81 -7.56
CA ILE A 5 -17.75 -49.16 -6.27
C ILE A 5 -16.29 -48.67 -6.20
N ASN A 6 -15.60 -48.58 -7.34
CA ASN A 6 -14.18 -48.20 -7.38
C ASN A 6 -13.92 -46.70 -7.29
N GLN A 7 -14.91 -45.85 -7.58
CA GLN A 7 -14.73 -44.40 -7.56
C GLN A 7 -15.94 -43.70 -6.93
N ASN A 8 -15.71 -43.13 -5.75
CA ASN A 8 -16.72 -42.36 -5.05
C ASN A 8 -16.79 -40.92 -5.59
N VAL A 9 -17.59 -40.74 -6.64
CA VAL A 9 -17.78 -39.44 -7.31
C VAL A 9 -18.35 -38.38 -6.35
N LEU A 10 -19.18 -38.77 -5.38
CA LEU A 10 -19.72 -37.85 -4.38
C LEU A 10 -18.62 -37.32 -3.45
N ALA A 11 -17.72 -38.19 -2.99
CA ALA A 11 -16.58 -37.78 -2.16
C ALA A 11 -15.61 -36.85 -2.92
N VAL A 12 -15.39 -37.08 -4.22
CA VAL A 12 -14.57 -36.19 -5.05
C VAL A 12 -15.23 -34.82 -5.23
N ALA A 13 -16.54 -34.78 -5.45
CA ALA A 13 -17.29 -33.52 -5.56
C ALA A 13 -17.28 -32.72 -4.25
N THR A 14 -17.48 -33.38 -3.11
CA THR A 14 -17.41 -32.71 -1.79
C THR A 14 -15.99 -32.23 -1.48
N TYR A 15 -14.96 -33.01 -1.83
CA TYR A 15 -13.57 -32.58 -1.70
C TYR A 15 -13.27 -31.31 -2.49
N GLY A 16 -13.76 -31.19 -3.74
CA GLY A 16 -13.62 -29.96 -4.53
C GLY A 16 -14.28 -28.74 -3.87
N SER A 17 -15.47 -28.91 -3.28
CA SER A 17 -16.15 -27.85 -2.53
C SER A 17 -15.40 -27.43 -1.27
N VAL A 18 -14.82 -28.40 -0.54
CA VAL A 18 -13.99 -28.13 0.65
C VAL A 18 -12.71 -27.40 0.27
N ALA A 19 -12.01 -27.84 -0.79
CA ALA A 19 -10.79 -27.18 -1.27
C ALA A 19 -11.03 -25.71 -1.67
N ASN A 20 -12.14 -25.43 -2.38
CA ASN A 20 -12.54 -24.07 -2.71
C ASN A 20 -12.81 -23.23 -1.45
N THR A 21 -13.49 -23.81 -0.45
CA THR A 21 -13.78 -23.11 0.81
C THR A 21 -12.51 -22.81 1.60
N ALA A 22 -11.58 -23.77 1.67
CA ALA A 22 -10.28 -23.59 2.31
C ALA A 22 -9.46 -22.46 1.65
N SER A 23 -9.42 -22.41 0.32
CA SER A 23 -8.74 -21.34 -0.42
C SER A 23 -9.35 -19.95 -0.14
N ARG A 24 -10.68 -19.86 -0.05
CA ARG A 24 -11.36 -18.60 0.31
C ARG A 24 -11.07 -18.17 1.75
N LEU A 25 -11.00 -19.12 2.68
CA LEU A 25 -10.62 -18.85 4.07
C LEU A 25 -9.18 -18.33 4.16
N GLU A 26 -8.24 -18.97 3.46
CA GLU A 26 -6.83 -18.56 3.43
C GLU A 26 -6.67 -17.12 2.94
N LYS A 27 -7.35 -16.75 1.83
CA LYS A 27 -7.36 -15.35 1.35
C LYS A 27 -7.95 -14.38 2.36
N SER A 28 -8.95 -14.80 3.12
CA SER A 28 -9.58 -13.97 4.15
C SER A 28 -8.63 -13.74 5.32
N ILE A 29 -7.92 -14.78 5.75
CA ILE A 29 -6.86 -14.69 6.77
C ILE A 29 -5.73 -13.78 6.29
N GLN A 30 -5.32 -13.88 5.03
CA GLN A 30 -4.29 -12.99 4.47
C GLN A 30 -4.70 -11.51 4.51
N LYS A 31 -5.96 -11.20 4.18
CA LYS A 31 -6.52 -9.83 4.28
C LYS A 31 -6.62 -9.35 5.72
N LEU A 32 -7.00 -10.23 6.64
CA LEU A 32 -7.04 -9.91 8.07
C LEU A 32 -5.64 -9.63 8.62
N SER A 33 -4.66 -10.48 8.31
CA SER A 33 -3.30 -10.37 8.81
C SER A 33 -2.55 -9.15 8.26
N SER A 34 -2.78 -8.79 7.01
CA SER A 34 -2.20 -7.60 6.38
C SER A 34 -2.92 -6.30 6.74
N GLY A 35 -4.19 -6.38 7.15
CA GLY A 35 -5.08 -5.22 7.30
C GLY A 35 -5.41 -4.53 5.97
N MET A 36 -4.96 -5.06 4.83
CA MET A 36 -5.17 -4.47 3.51
C MET A 36 -6.25 -5.23 2.74
N ARG A 37 -7.17 -4.49 2.12
CA ARG A 37 -8.20 -5.05 1.24
C ARG A 37 -7.61 -5.70 -0.01
N ILE A 38 -6.55 -5.09 -0.56
CA ILE A 38 -5.84 -5.52 -1.77
C ILE A 38 -4.41 -5.86 -1.35
N ASN A 39 -4.05 -7.15 -1.40
CA ASN A 39 -2.71 -7.60 -1.04
C ASN A 39 -1.81 -7.82 -2.24
N GLY A 40 -2.40 -8.18 -3.39
CA GLY A 40 -1.66 -8.40 -4.62
C GLY A 40 -2.43 -7.92 -5.85
N ALA A 41 -1.72 -7.84 -6.98
CA ALA A 41 -2.31 -7.48 -8.27
C ALA A 41 -3.40 -8.48 -8.71
N SER A 42 -3.33 -9.72 -8.23
CA SER A 42 -4.33 -10.76 -8.46
C SER A 42 -5.68 -10.50 -7.77
N ASP A 43 -5.70 -9.67 -6.70
CA ASP A 43 -6.94 -9.28 -6.03
C ASP A 43 -7.64 -8.13 -6.77
N ASP A 44 -6.88 -7.10 -7.14
CA ASP A 44 -7.37 -5.91 -7.86
C ASP A 44 -6.17 -5.14 -8.43
N ALA A 45 -5.80 -5.41 -9.68
CA ALA A 45 -4.66 -4.78 -10.33
C ALA A 45 -4.82 -3.25 -10.47
N ALA A 46 -6.03 -2.78 -10.79
CA ALA A 46 -6.31 -1.36 -10.95
C ALA A 46 -6.29 -0.63 -9.60
N GLY A 47 -6.93 -1.19 -8.59
CA GLY A 47 -6.92 -0.66 -7.23
C GLY A 47 -5.51 -0.64 -6.63
N LEU A 48 -4.70 -1.68 -6.86
CA LEU A 48 -3.30 -1.69 -6.45
C LEU A 48 -2.50 -0.59 -7.15
N ALA A 49 -2.63 -0.45 -8.48
CA ALA A 49 -1.91 0.56 -9.24
C ALA A 49 -2.25 2.00 -8.79
N ILE A 50 -3.54 2.28 -8.52
CA ILE A 50 -3.98 3.57 -7.99
C ILE A 50 -3.41 3.80 -6.58
N SER A 51 -3.48 2.79 -5.71
CA SER A 51 -2.94 2.90 -4.35
C SER A 51 -1.43 3.18 -4.34
N GLU A 52 -0.67 2.55 -5.22
CA GLU A 52 0.77 2.78 -5.37
C GLU A 52 1.08 4.14 -6.03
N LYS A 53 0.23 4.61 -6.94
CA LYS A 53 0.32 6.00 -7.44
C LYS A 53 0.13 7.01 -6.30
N MET A 54 -0.90 6.83 -5.47
CA MET A 54 -1.16 7.70 -4.32
C MET A 54 -0.02 7.63 -3.30
N ARG A 55 0.45 6.44 -2.94
CA ARG A 55 1.61 6.26 -2.04
C ARG A 55 2.85 6.98 -2.56
N ARG A 56 3.12 6.93 -3.87
CA ARG A 56 4.21 7.69 -4.49
C ARG A 56 4.01 9.19 -4.37
N GLN A 57 2.80 9.69 -4.63
CA GLN A 57 2.49 11.11 -4.48
C GLN A 57 2.64 11.60 -3.04
N ILE A 58 2.18 10.83 -2.05
CA ILE A 58 2.34 11.16 -0.62
C ILE A 58 3.82 11.25 -0.25
N ARG A 59 4.64 10.27 -0.67
CA ARG A 59 6.10 10.31 -0.43
C ARG A 59 6.76 11.51 -1.10
N GLY A 60 6.37 11.82 -2.34
CA GLY A 60 6.86 12.99 -3.06
C GLY A 60 6.49 14.30 -2.36
N LEU A 61 5.24 14.44 -1.93
CA LEU A 61 4.76 15.61 -1.20
C LEU A 61 5.46 15.78 0.15
N SER A 62 5.66 14.68 0.89
CA SER A 62 6.42 14.72 2.16
C SER A 62 7.84 15.24 1.97
N ARG A 63 8.52 14.86 0.88
CA ARG A 63 9.83 15.42 0.52
C ARG A 63 9.75 16.88 0.10
N ALA A 64 8.74 17.26 -0.67
CA ALA A 64 8.54 18.66 -1.06
C ALA A 64 8.34 19.58 0.17
N VAL A 65 7.60 19.11 1.18
CA VAL A 65 7.42 19.84 2.45
C VAL A 65 8.74 20.02 3.18
N LEU A 66 9.55 18.97 3.29
CA LEU A 66 10.88 19.06 3.92
C LEU A 66 11.79 20.05 3.18
N ASN A 67 11.83 19.95 1.84
CA ASN A 67 12.63 20.87 1.02
C ASN A 67 12.17 22.34 1.17
N ALA A 68 10.85 22.57 1.29
CA ALA A 68 10.32 23.90 1.55
C ALA A 68 10.74 24.44 2.92
N GLN A 69 10.73 23.57 3.94
CA GLN A 69 11.20 23.92 5.28
C GLN A 69 12.68 24.29 5.29
N ASP A 70 13.51 23.51 4.58
CA ASP A 70 14.95 23.80 4.43
C ASP A 70 15.16 25.15 3.72
N GLY A 71 14.39 25.41 2.66
CA GLY A 71 14.40 26.70 1.96
C GLY A 71 14.05 27.88 2.88
N ILE A 72 13.05 27.71 3.76
CA ILE A 72 12.70 28.71 4.77
C ILE A 72 13.86 28.93 5.75
N SER A 73 14.50 27.88 6.24
CA SER A 73 15.64 27.99 7.15
C SER A 73 16.85 28.68 6.50
N MET A 74 17.09 28.45 5.21
CA MET A 74 18.12 29.18 4.45
C MET A 74 17.78 30.66 4.32
N LEU A 75 16.52 31.00 4.01
CA LEU A 75 16.07 32.38 3.92
C LEU A 75 16.19 33.11 5.25
N GLN A 76 15.81 32.47 6.36
CA GLN A 76 15.98 33.02 7.71
C GLN A 76 17.46 33.28 8.05
N THR A 77 18.35 32.37 7.64
CA THR A 77 19.80 32.56 7.82
C THR A 77 20.31 33.74 7.00
N ALA A 78 19.87 33.87 5.74
CA ALA A 78 20.21 35.00 4.89
C ALA A 78 19.67 36.33 5.45
N GLU A 79 18.44 36.34 5.96
CA GLU A 79 17.83 37.52 6.60
C GLU A 79 18.61 37.96 7.84
N GLY A 80 19.05 37.00 8.68
CA GLY A 80 19.94 37.29 9.82
C GLY A 80 21.26 37.94 9.40
N ALA A 81 21.91 37.42 8.36
CA ALA A 81 23.16 37.97 7.84
C ALA A 81 22.98 39.37 7.20
N LEU A 82 21.86 39.60 6.52
CA LEU A 82 21.51 40.91 5.97
C LEU A 82 21.21 41.94 7.07
N GLY A 83 20.57 41.51 8.16
CA GLY A 83 20.34 42.35 9.35
C GLY A 83 21.66 42.83 9.98
N GLU A 84 22.65 41.95 10.10
CA GLU A 84 24.00 42.31 10.56
C GLU A 84 24.67 43.31 9.63
N SER A 85 24.61 43.07 8.31
CA SER A 85 25.17 43.99 7.30
C SER A 85 24.52 45.37 7.37
N HIS A 86 23.21 45.43 7.57
CA HIS A 86 22.49 46.70 7.74
C HIS A 86 22.93 47.45 9.00
N SER A 87 23.14 46.73 10.11
CA SER A 87 23.64 47.31 11.36
C SER A 87 25.07 47.85 11.26
N ILE A 88 25.90 47.30 10.37
CA ILE A 88 27.27 47.78 10.13
C ILE A 88 27.28 49.08 9.31
N LEU A 89 26.30 49.27 8.42
CA LEU A 89 26.21 50.44 7.54
C LEU A 89 25.58 51.67 8.20
N GLN A 90 24.99 51.52 9.38
CA GLN A 90 24.28 52.57 10.13
C GLN A 90 25.17 53.15 11.22
#